data_AF-A0A497APC3-F1
#
_entry.id   AF-A0A497APC3-F1
#
_cell.length_a   1.000
_cell.length_b   1.000
_cell.length_c   1.000
_cell.angle_alpha   90.00
_cell.angle_beta   90.00
_cell.angle_gamma   90.00
#
_symmetry.space_group_name_H-M   'P 1'
#
loop_
_entity.id
_entity.type
_entity.pdbx_description
1 polymer ?
#
loop_
_entity_poly.entity_id
_entity_poly.type
_entity_poly.pdbx_seq_one_letter_code
_entity_poly.pdbx_strand_id
1 'polypeptide(L)'
;MYHVEQFFLGKVMRMFDIQSYFEDCEEVKARSYSGRFMYGKDCLGIVGSIQECMQAIARIIARIIQEMYDEVVNYAEDLADDDDANELERLHESAQNITKTLLSYKQDNMGYDVILYWPDIEYKRKEE
;
A
#
# COMPACT_ATOMS: atom_id res chain seq x y z
N MET A 1 -24.81 -6.05 -16.51
CA MET A 1 -24.32 -5.05 -15.55
C MET A 1 -23.45 -5.74 -14.48
N TYR A 2 -22.47 -6.56 -14.90
CA TYR A 2 -21.55 -7.30 -14.00
C TYR A 2 -20.08 -7.04 -14.37
N HIS A 3 -19.83 -6.17 -15.36
CA HIS A 3 -18.51 -5.95 -15.93
C HIS A 3 -17.78 -4.74 -15.35
N VAL A 4 -18.48 -3.83 -14.68
CA VAL A 4 -17.89 -2.62 -14.07
C VAL A 4 -17.36 -2.96 -12.66
N GLU A 5 -18.13 -3.71 -11.87
CA GLU A 5 -17.78 -4.12 -10.50
C GLU A 5 -16.42 -4.85 -10.37
N GLN A 6 -16.12 -5.80 -11.27
CA GLN A 6 -14.83 -6.51 -11.23
C GLN A 6 -13.67 -5.72 -11.82
N PHE A 7 -13.97 -4.72 -12.65
CA PHE A 7 -12.95 -3.91 -13.31
C PHE A 7 -12.42 -2.84 -12.36
N PHE A 8 -13.28 -2.16 -11.61
CA PHE A 8 -12.90 -1.09 -10.69
C PHE A 8 -12.10 -1.62 -9.49
N LEU A 9 -12.69 -2.48 -8.65
CA LEU A 9 -12.00 -3.09 -7.50
C LEU A 9 -10.78 -3.93 -7.94
N GLY A 10 -10.89 -4.63 -9.06
CA GLY A 10 -9.78 -5.38 -9.63
C GLY A 10 -8.64 -4.49 -10.12
N LYS A 11 -8.90 -3.26 -10.56
CA LYS A 11 -7.88 -2.29 -10.97
C LYS A 11 -7.28 -1.60 -9.75
N VAL A 12 -8.11 -1.15 -8.82
CA VAL A 12 -7.72 -0.54 -7.53
C VAL A 12 -6.86 -1.48 -6.69
N MET A 13 -7.28 -2.73 -6.49
CA MET A 13 -6.48 -3.72 -5.75
C MET A 13 -5.21 -4.16 -6.49
N ARG A 14 -5.17 -4.09 -7.83
CA ARG A 14 -3.94 -4.28 -8.63
C ARG A 14 -3.04 -3.04 -8.64
N MET A 15 -3.60 -1.86 -8.33
CA MET A 15 -2.89 -0.59 -8.33
C MET A 15 -1.98 -0.46 -7.11
N PHE A 16 -2.38 -1.04 -5.98
CA PHE A 16 -1.63 -0.90 -4.73
C PHE A 16 -0.51 -1.94 -4.58
N ASP A 17 0.47 -1.89 -5.46
CA ASP A 17 1.73 -2.58 -5.23
C ASP A 17 2.56 -1.80 -4.20
N ILE A 18 2.32 -2.11 -2.91
CA ILE A 18 2.98 -1.46 -1.77
C ILE A 18 4.50 -1.43 -1.94
N GLN A 19 5.10 -2.50 -2.48
CA GLN A 19 6.53 -2.53 -2.74
C GLN A 19 6.94 -1.47 -3.77
N SER A 20 6.23 -1.35 -4.89
CA SER A 20 6.54 -0.37 -5.94
C SER A 20 6.47 1.07 -5.41
N TYR A 21 5.50 1.39 -4.55
CA TYR A 21 5.45 2.73 -3.96
C TYR A 21 6.65 3.05 -3.06
N PHE A 22 7.19 2.05 -2.35
CA PHE A 22 8.42 2.25 -1.57
C PHE A 22 9.67 2.26 -2.45
N GLU A 23 9.67 1.55 -3.59
CA GLU A 23 10.74 1.64 -4.59
C GLU A 23 10.81 3.03 -5.26
N ASP A 24 9.69 3.75 -5.34
CA ASP A 24 9.61 5.13 -5.83
C ASP A 24 10.05 6.19 -4.79
N CYS A 25 10.30 5.82 -3.54
CA CYS A 25 10.72 6.76 -2.50
C CYS A 25 12.26 6.91 -2.48
N GLU A 26 12.76 8.15 -2.48
CA GLU A 26 14.20 8.42 -2.44
C GLU A 26 14.80 8.32 -1.02
N GLU A 27 13.96 8.49 0.01
CA GLU A 27 14.38 8.59 1.42
C GLU A 27 14.57 7.23 2.10
N VAL A 28 14.00 6.16 1.52
CA VAL A 28 14.06 4.82 2.10
C VAL A 28 14.43 3.81 1.05
N LYS A 29 15.04 2.71 1.48
CA LYS A 29 15.36 1.59 0.60
C LYS A 29 14.43 0.40 0.86
N ALA A 30 13.55 0.10 -0.10
CA ALA A 30 12.80 -1.15 -0.12
C ALA A 30 13.75 -2.34 -0.32
N ARG A 31 13.53 -3.43 0.44
CA ARG A 31 14.33 -4.65 0.38
C ARG A 31 13.59 -5.86 0.92
N SER A 32 14.08 -7.05 0.59
CA SER A 32 13.72 -8.26 1.33
C SER A 32 14.29 -8.21 2.75
N TYR A 33 13.49 -8.72 3.69
CA TYR A 33 13.87 -8.92 5.07
C TYR A 33 13.33 -10.24 5.61
N SER A 34 14.21 -11.03 6.23
CA SER A 34 13.88 -12.26 6.94
C SER A 34 14.40 -12.15 8.37
N GLY A 35 13.63 -11.48 9.23
CA GLY A 35 13.95 -11.29 10.64
C GLY A 35 13.55 -12.45 11.55
N ARG A 36 13.43 -12.16 12.85
CA ARG A 36 12.94 -13.13 13.85
C ARG A 36 11.50 -13.54 13.52
N PHE A 37 11.16 -14.81 13.75
CA PHE A 37 9.83 -15.39 13.52
C PHE A 37 9.38 -15.50 12.05
N MET A 38 10.28 -15.32 11.08
CA MET A 38 9.95 -15.41 9.65
C MET A 38 10.05 -16.84 9.06
N TYR A 39 10.68 -17.79 9.78
CA TYR A 39 10.79 -19.21 9.40
C TYR A 39 11.21 -19.46 7.93
N GLY A 40 12.12 -18.63 7.40
CA GLY A 40 12.62 -18.73 6.02
C GLY A 40 11.80 -17.99 4.96
N LYS A 41 10.82 -17.18 5.36
CA LYS A 41 10.08 -16.27 4.47
C LYS A 41 10.77 -14.91 4.37
N ASP A 42 10.72 -14.32 3.18
CA ASP A 42 11.14 -12.94 2.95
C ASP A 42 9.91 -12.03 2.90
N CYS A 43 9.88 -11.01 3.77
CA CYS A 43 8.87 -9.96 3.70
C CYS A 43 9.44 -8.65 3.17
N LEU A 44 8.53 -7.77 2.77
CA LEU A 44 8.83 -6.39 2.47
C LEU A 44 9.36 -5.67 3.72
N GLY A 45 10.52 -5.03 3.57
CA GLY A 45 11.06 -4.10 4.54
C GLY A 45 11.58 -2.83 3.88
N ILE A 46 11.60 -1.74 4.65
CA ILE A 46 12.20 -0.47 4.28
C ILE A 46 13.27 -0.09 5.30
N VAL A 47 14.37 0.48 4.83
CA VAL A 47 15.49 0.92 5.68
C VAL A 47 15.71 2.41 5.51
N GLY A 48 15.92 3.08 6.64
CA GLY A 48 16.28 4.49 6.75
C GLY A 48 16.27 4.92 8.21
N SER A 49 16.40 6.21 8.47
CA SER A 49 16.08 6.78 9.77
C SER A 49 14.58 6.62 10.07
N ILE A 50 14.21 6.69 11.35
CA ILE A 50 12.79 6.63 11.73
C ILE A 50 11.98 7.74 11.08
N GLN A 51 12.57 8.93 10.91
CA GLN A 51 11.92 10.07 10.29
C GLN A 51 11.67 9.83 8.80
N GLU A 52 12.66 9.35 8.05
CA GLU A 52 12.52 9.01 6.63
C GLU A 52 11.47 7.91 6.42
N CYS A 53 11.47 6.89 7.29
CA CYS A 53 10.47 5.83 7.23
C CYS A 53 9.04 6.36 7.44
N MET A 54 8.83 7.25 8.43
CA MET A 54 7.51 7.86 8.64
C MET A 54 7.09 8.76 7.48
N GLN A 55 8.04 9.51 6.89
CA GLN A 55 7.78 10.35 5.72
C GLN A 55 7.37 9.52 4.51
N ALA A 56 8.06 8.39 4.25
CA ALA A 56 7.70 7.47 3.19
C ALA A 56 6.29 6.91 3.38
N ILE A 57 5.95 6.42 4.58
CA ILE A 57 4.61 5.91 4.89
C ILE A 57 3.54 7.00 4.68
N ALA A 58 3.76 8.20 5.20
CA ALA A 58 2.82 9.31 5.07
C ALA A 58 2.61 9.71 3.60
N ARG A 59 3.68 9.74 2.79
CA ARG A 59 3.60 10.02 1.35
C ARG A 59 2.78 8.98 0.62
N ILE A 60 3.00 7.70 0.92
CA ILE A 60 2.28 6.60 0.26
C ILE A 60 0.79 6.66 0.63
N ILE A 61 0.45 6.87 1.90
CA ILE A 61 -0.95 7.06 2.32
C ILE A 61 -1.59 8.24 1.57
N ALA A 62 -0.91 9.37 1.49
CA ALA A 62 -1.41 10.55 0.78
C ALA A 62 -1.61 10.27 -0.72
N ARG A 63 -0.66 9.57 -1.36
CA ARG A 63 -0.76 9.17 -2.78
C ARG A 63 -1.95 8.25 -3.02
N ILE A 64 -2.17 7.26 -2.15
CA ILE A 64 -3.31 6.34 -2.25
C ILE A 64 -4.64 7.09 -2.13
N ILE A 65 -4.75 7.98 -1.13
CA ILE A 65 -5.95 8.80 -0.94
C ILE A 65 -6.22 9.68 -2.17
N GLN A 66 -5.17 10.25 -2.77
CA GLN A 66 -5.30 11.07 -3.97
C GLN A 66 -5.75 10.24 -5.19
N GLU A 67 -5.09 9.09 -5.44
CA GLU A 67 -5.44 8.19 -6.54
C GLU A 67 -6.91 7.73 -6.43
N MET A 68 -7.36 7.42 -5.22
CA MET A 68 -8.76 7.10 -4.96
C MET A 68 -9.72 8.27 -5.18
N TYR A 69 -9.35 9.48 -4.75
CA TYR A 69 -10.17 10.67 -4.96
C TYR A 69 -10.34 10.97 -6.45
N ASP A 70 -9.26 10.89 -7.22
CA ASP A 70 -9.29 11.10 -8.66
C ASP A 70 -10.20 10.07 -9.34
N GLU A 71 -10.17 8.81 -8.91
CA GLU A 71 -11.10 7.78 -9.39
C GLU A 71 -12.57 8.09 -9.03
N VAL A 72 -12.86 8.49 -7.80
CA VAL A 72 -14.22 8.87 -7.39
C VAL A 72 -14.71 10.06 -8.19
N VAL A 73 -13.89 11.10 -8.38
CA VAL A 73 -14.28 12.28 -9.17
C VAL A 73 -14.56 11.92 -10.62
N ASN A 74 -13.72 11.09 -11.23
CA ASN A 74 -13.93 10.62 -12.61
C ASN A 74 -15.20 9.78 -12.74
N TYR A 75 -15.53 8.98 -11.72
CA TYR A 75 -16.76 8.19 -11.70
C TYR A 75 -17.99 9.05 -11.40
N ALA A 76 -17.83 10.11 -10.58
CA ALA A 76 -18.89 11.01 -10.15
C ALA A 76 -19.56 11.80 -11.28
N GLU A 77 -18.86 12.03 -12.38
CA GLU A 77 -19.42 12.69 -13.56
C GLU A 77 -20.49 11.83 -14.29
N ASP A 78 -20.53 10.52 -14.02
CA ASP A 78 -21.45 9.56 -14.65
C ASP A 78 -22.61 9.07 -13.72
N LEU A 79 -22.70 9.59 -12.48
CA LEU A 79 -23.59 9.07 -11.43
C LEU A 79 -25.06 9.51 -11.55
N ALA A 80 -25.98 8.54 -11.67
CA ALA A 80 -27.42 8.78 -11.66
C ALA A 80 -28.26 7.74 -10.87
N ASP A 81 -27.67 6.73 -10.21
CA ASP A 81 -28.45 5.63 -9.58
C ASP A 81 -27.88 5.12 -8.23
N ASP A 82 -28.68 4.35 -7.48
CA ASP A 82 -28.39 3.85 -6.12
C ASP A 82 -27.24 2.79 -6.03
N ASP A 83 -26.82 2.18 -7.15
CA ASP A 83 -25.76 1.15 -7.18
C ASP A 83 -24.37 1.72 -6.81
N ASP A 84 -24.22 3.03 -6.98
CA ASP A 84 -22.95 3.74 -6.84
C ASP A 84 -22.55 3.99 -5.37
N ALA A 85 -23.52 3.96 -4.44
CA ALA A 85 -23.24 4.11 -3.00
C ALA A 85 -22.46 2.93 -2.42
N ASN A 86 -22.73 1.70 -2.91
CA ASN A 86 -22.02 0.50 -2.48
C ASN A 86 -20.55 0.50 -2.95
N GLU A 87 -20.26 1.10 -4.10
CA GLU A 87 -18.91 1.16 -4.65
C GLU A 87 -18.02 2.13 -3.87
N LEU A 88 -18.55 3.30 -3.52
CA LEU A 88 -17.91 4.26 -2.61
C LEU A 88 -17.60 3.64 -1.23
N GLU A 89 -18.51 2.82 -0.70
CA GLU A 89 -18.27 2.11 0.56
C GLU A 89 -17.12 1.11 0.46
N ARG A 90 -17.11 0.25 -0.57
CA ARG A 90 -16.02 -0.72 -0.81
C ARG A 90 -14.66 -0.03 -1.02
N LEU A 91 -14.66 1.10 -1.72
CA LEU A 91 -13.47 1.92 -1.91
C LEU A 91 -12.97 2.48 -0.57
N HIS A 92 -13.86 3.04 0.25
CA HIS A 92 -13.53 3.53 1.58
C HIS A 92 -12.94 2.43 2.48
N GLU A 93 -13.55 1.24 2.51
CA GLU A 93 -13.03 0.08 3.25
C GLU A 93 -11.63 -0.31 2.78
N SER A 94 -11.40 -0.30 1.45
CA SER A 94 -10.09 -0.60 0.86
C SER A 94 -9.03 0.40 1.31
N ALA A 95 -9.34 1.70 1.31
CA ALA A 95 -8.45 2.76 1.83
C ALA A 95 -8.04 2.50 3.28
N GLN A 96 -9.04 2.18 4.12
CA GLN A 96 -8.81 1.92 5.53
C GLN A 96 -7.93 0.68 5.72
N ASN A 97 -8.17 -0.39 4.95
CA ASN A 97 -7.40 -1.63 5.05
C ASN A 97 -5.95 -1.42 4.63
N ILE A 98 -5.69 -0.66 3.56
CA ILE A 98 -4.33 -0.36 3.12
C ILE A 98 -3.63 0.55 4.13
N THR A 99 -4.31 1.57 4.65
CA THR A 99 -3.76 2.45 5.70
C THR A 99 -3.40 1.65 6.96
N LYS A 100 -4.30 0.77 7.42
CA LYS A 100 -4.04 -0.13 8.55
C LYS A 100 -2.83 -1.03 8.27
N THR A 101 -2.74 -1.58 7.06
CA THR A 101 -1.61 -2.39 6.62
C THR A 101 -0.30 -1.60 6.67
N LEU A 102 -0.25 -0.41 6.07
CA LEU A 102 0.95 0.45 6.10
C LEU A 102 1.37 0.82 7.52
N LEU A 103 0.42 0.96 8.45
CA LEU A 103 0.71 1.27 9.85
C LEU A 103 0.97 0.03 10.73
N SER A 104 0.77 -1.19 10.23
CA SER A 104 0.96 -2.44 11.00
C SER A 104 2.39 -2.98 10.93
N TYR A 105 3.36 -2.14 10.55
CA TYR A 105 4.75 -2.54 10.47
C TYR A 105 5.29 -3.04 11.82
N LYS A 106 6.30 -3.89 11.74
CA LYS A 106 7.21 -4.22 12.84
C LYS A 106 8.50 -3.44 12.65
N GLN A 107 9.23 -3.24 13.74
CA GLN A 107 10.50 -2.53 13.74
C GLN A 107 11.61 -3.43 14.27
N ASP A 108 12.79 -3.35 13.65
CA ASP A 108 14.04 -3.83 14.22
C ASP A 108 15.11 -2.72 14.12
N ASN A 109 16.05 -2.72 15.07
CA ASN A 109 17.08 -1.69 15.17
C ASN A 109 18.35 -2.17 14.46
N MET A 110 18.89 -1.34 13.56
CA MET A 110 20.10 -1.62 12.77
C MET A 110 21.28 -0.71 13.18
N GLY A 111 21.36 -0.36 14.47
CA GLY A 111 22.37 0.54 15.00
C GLY A 111 21.97 2.01 14.85
N TYR A 112 22.32 2.64 13.72
CA TYR A 112 21.96 4.04 13.41
C TYR A 112 20.68 4.18 12.58
N ASP A 113 20.31 3.13 11.85
CA ASP A 113 19.08 3.07 11.06
C ASP A 113 18.07 2.12 11.72
N VAL A 114 16.82 2.20 11.25
CA VAL A 114 15.78 1.22 11.56
C VAL A 114 15.39 0.47 10.30
N ILE A 115 14.88 -0.74 10.50
CA ILE A 115 14.11 -1.43 9.48
C ILE A 115 12.65 -1.49 9.93
N LEU A 116 11.75 -0.96 9.11
CA LEU A 116 10.32 -1.23 9.24
C LEU A 116 9.96 -2.36 8.27
N TYR A 117 9.22 -3.36 8.72
CA TYR A 117 8.89 -4.53 7.91
C TYR A 117 7.47 -5.03 8.15
N TRP A 118 6.89 -5.67 7.15
CA TRP A 118 5.52 -6.18 7.19
C TRP A 118 5.51 -7.70 7.01
N PRO A 119 5.43 -8.50 8.09
CA PRO A 119 5.52 -9.96 8.02
C PRO A 119 4.53 -10.61 7.05
N ASP A 120 3.37 -9.99 6.88
CA ASP A 120 2.27 -10.49 6.04
C ASP A 120 2.37 -10.02 4.57
N ILE A 121 3.37 -9.19 4.23
CA ILE A 121 3.60 -8.71 2.86
C ILE A 121 4.87 -9.37 2.33
N GLU A 122 4.70 -10.28 1.37
CA GLU A 122 5.81 -10.94 0.69
C GLU A 122 6.62 -9.92 -0.15
N TYR A 123 7.94 -10.05 -0.11
CA TYR A 123 8.80 -9.26 -1.00
C TYR A 123 8.87 -9.91 -2.39
N LYS A 124 8.41 -9.18 -3.41
CA LYS A 124 8.44 -9.60 -4.80
C LYS A 124 9.84 -9.35 -5.37
N ARG A 125 10.60 -10.41 -5.62
CA ARG A 125 11.86 -10.29 -6.36
C ARG A 125 11.56 -10.00 -7.83
N LYS A 126 12.24 -9.03 -8.42
CA LYS A 126 12.23 -8.87 -9.88
C LYS A 126 13.01 -10.05 -10.45
N GLU A 127 12.38 -10.84 -11.32
CA GLU A 127 13.10 -11.85 -12.11
C GLU A 127 14.12 -11.10 -12.99
N GLU A 128 15.37 -11.56 -12.97
CA GLU A 128 16.49 -10.99 -13.76
C GLU A 128 16.35 -11.26 -15.27
#